data_AF-A0AAV9L0L5-F1
#
_entry.id   AF-A0AAV9L0L5-F1
#
_cell.length_a   1.000
_cell.length_b   1.000
_cell.length_c   1.000
_cell.angle_alpha   90.00
_cell.angle_beta   90.00
_cell.angle_gamma   90.00
#
_symmetry.space_group_name_H-M   'P 1'
#
loop_
_entity.id
_entity.type
_entity.pdbx_description
1 polymer ?
#
loop_
_entity_poly.entity_id
_entity_poly.type
_entity_poly.pdbx_seq_one_letter_code
_entity_poly.pdbx_strand_id
1 'polypeptide(L)'
;MAGYSAYQLDPGPLEPSILTQQLTHRSRDIWDGSVNMISNTRRCDGKFWDLVKKYPIHPRVLEVIELSGLYGVYRSNRSIIDRSLITSLVERWHPETHTFHFTTGEATITLQDVEVL
;
A
#
# COMPACT_ATOMS: atom_id res chain seq x y z
N MET A 1 23.06 -4.17 -36.03
CA MET A 1 22.55 -5.07 -34.97
C MET A 1 21.75 -4.22 -34.01
N ALA A 2 20.45 -4.49 -33.91
CA ALA A 2 19.48 -3.63 -33.22
C ALA A 2 19.77 -3.53 -31.72
N GLY A 3 19.83 -2.31 -31.21
CA GLY A 3 19.94 -2.03 -29.78
C GLY A 3 18.64 -2.38 -29.08
N TYR A 4 18.71 -3.30 -28.12
CA TYR A 4 17.65 -3.50 -27.16
C TYR A 4 17.63 -2.28 -26.23
N SER A 5 16.81 -1.28 -26.56
CA SER A 5 16.39 -0.28 -25.58
C SER A 5 15.59 -1.04 -24.54
N ALA A 6 16.24 -1.39 -23.43
CA ALA A 6 15.54 -1.76 -22.22
C ALA A 6 14.61 -0.60 -21.90
N TYR A 7 13.30 -0.85 -21.91
CA TYR A 7 12.29 0.10 -21.48
C TYR A 7 12.71 0.56 -20.09
N GLN A 8 13.28 1.75 -20.00
CA GLN A 8 13.66 2.34 -18.73
C GLN A 8 12.32 2.66 -18.06
N LEU A 9 11.87 1.75 -17.20
CA LEU A 9 10.64 1.90 -16.45
C LEU A 9 10.78 3.17 -15.62
N ASP A 10 10.02 4.20 -15.99
CA ASP A 10 9.90 5.42 -15.21
C ASP A 10 8.60 5.31 -14.37
N PRO A 11 8.66 5.53 -13.04
CA PRO A 11 7.47 5.70 -12.22
C PRO A 11 6.60 6.91 -12.64
N GLY A 12 7.16 7.86 -13.39
CA GLY A 12 6.47 9.04 -13.91
C GLY A 12 5.67 8.78 -15.19
N PRO A 13 4.62 9.57 -15.45
CA PRO A 13 3.76 9.38 -16.62
C PRO A 13 4.55 9.50 -17.92
N LEU A 14 4.09 8.79 -18.97
CA LEU A 14 4.69 8.89 -20.31
C LEU A 14 4.74 10.33 -20.81
N GLU A 15 3.72 11.12 -20.46
CA GLU A 15 3.62 12.55 -20.71
C GLU A 15 3.91 13.35 -19.41
N PRO A 16 5.09 13.99 -19.28
CA PRO A 16 5.47 14.75 -18.08
C PRO A 16 4.56 15.95 -17.79
N SER A 17 3.83 16.42 -18.81
CA SER A 17 2.88 17.53 -18.71
C SER A 17 1.67 17.19 -17.83
N ILE A 18 1.35 15.91 -17.65
CA ILE A 18 0.22 15.43 -16.84
C ILE A 18 0.52 15.53 -15.33
N LEU A 19 1.77 15.28 -14.93
CA LEU A 19 2.22 15.40 -13.54
C LEU A 19 3.46 16.28 -13.46
N THR A 20 3.28 17.59 -13.54
CA THR A 20 4.37 18.57 -13.54
C THR A 20 5.24 18.53 -12.27
N GLN A 21 4.72 17.96 -11.19
CA GLN A 21 5.43 17.80 -9.91
C GLN A 21 6.12 16.44 -9.74
N GLN A 22 6.13 15.56 -10.75
CA GLN A 22 6.68 14.20 -10.64
C GLN A 22 8.17 14.19 -10.25
N LEU A 23 8.96 15.17 -10.70
CA LEU A 23 10.39 15.30 -10.36
C LEU A 23 10.64 15.58 -8.87
N THR A 24 9.67 16.19 -8.18
CA THR A 24 9.72 16.52 -6.75
C THR A 24 8.84 15.60 -5.91
N HIS A 25 8.15 14.64 -6.54
CA HIS A 25 7.17 13.76 -5.91
C HIS A 25 7.84 12.52 -5.32
N ARG A 26 7.34 12.03 -4.17
CA ARG A 26 8.00 10.95 -3.41
C ARG A 26 8.10 9.61 -4.12
N SER A 27 7.22 9.35 -5.09
CA SER A 27 7.31 8.17 -5.95
C SER A 27 8.64 8.06 -6.70
N ARG A 28 9.33 9.19 -6.97
CA ARG A 28 10.72 9.21 -7.44
C ARG A 28 11.66 8.67 -6.37
N ASP A 29 11.54 9.16 -5.14
CA ASP A 29 12.36 8.71 -4.00
C ASP A 29 12.21 7.21 -3.76
N ILE A 30 10.98 6.68 -3.81
CA ILE A 30 10.71 5.25 -3.62
C ILE A 30 11.34 4.40 -4.71
N TRP A 31 11.26 4.87 -5.94
CA TRP A 31 11.89 4.22 -7.09
C TRP A 31 13.42 4.21 -6.98
N ASP A 32 13.99 5.31 -6.48
CA ASP A 32 15.43 5.47 -6.27
C ASP A 32 15.92 4.84 -4.94
N GLY A 33 15.01 4.22 -4.17
CA GLY A 33 15.32 3.53 -2.91
C GLY A 33 15.46 4.42 -1.68
N SER A 34 15.14 5.72 -1.79
CA SER A 34 15.07 6.67 -0.69
C SER A 34 13.69 6.59 -0.02
N VAL A 35 13.64 6.01 1.19
CA VAL A 35 12.37 5.68 1.87
C VAL A 35 12.15 6.52 3.13
N ASN A 36 12.63 7.77 3.14
CA ASN A 36 12.40 8.66 4.27
C ASN A 36 10.95 9.15 4.29
N MET A 37 10.16 8.67 5.25
CA MET A 37 8.74 9.00 5.28
C MET A 37 8.10 9.10 6.67
N ILE A 38 7.25 10.12 6.82
CA ILE A 38 6.66 10.65 8.07
C ILE A 38 5.20 10.16 8.28
N SER A 39 4.58 9.48 7.32
CA SER A 39 3.18 9.04 7.47
C SER A 39 3.05 8.03 8.60
N ASN A 40 2.45 8.52 9.69
CA ASN A 40 2.01 7.71 10.80
C ASN A 40 0.70 7.04 10.44
N THR A 41 0.77 5.86 9.82
CA THR A 41 -0.37 4.95 9.77
C THR A 41 -0.76 4.62 11.21
N ARG A 42 -1.91 5.13 11.65
CA ARG A 42 -2.50 4.74 12.93
C ARG A 42 -2.87 3.27 12.84
N ARG A 43 -2.31 2.46 13.73
CA ARG A 43 -2.73 1.07 13.90
C ARG A 43 -3.23 0.90 15.33
N CYS A 44 -4.38 0.25 15.47
CA CYS A 44 -4.95 -0.09 16.77
C CYS A 44 -4.35 -1.37 17.36
N ASP A 45 -3.57 -2.13 16.60
CA ASP A 45 -3.00 -3.41 17.02
C ASP A 45 -1.81 -3.26 17.98
N GLY A 46 -1.21 -2.06 18.10
CA GLY A 46 -0.16 -1.76 19.08
C GLY A 46 0.96 -2.81 19.10
N LYS A 47 1.09 -3.51 20.23
CA LYS A 47 2.05 -4.62 20.45
C LYS A 47 1.41 -6.01 20.39
N PHE A 48 0.13 -6.12 20.03
CA PHE A 48 -0.62 -7.38 20.06
C PHE A 48 0.11 -8.51 19.34
N TRP A 49 0.53 -8.28 18.10
CA TRP A 49 1.21 -9.30 17.30
C TRP A 49 2.60 -9.66 17.83
N ASP A 50 3.29 -8.71 18.48
CA ASP A 50 4.58 -8.98 19.10
C ASP A 50 4.40 -9.87 20.34
N LEU A 51 3.30 -9.70 21.07
CA LEU A 51 2.91 -10.55 22.20
C LEU A 51 2.47 -11.95 21.75
N VAL A 52 1.66 -12.06 20.69
CA VAL A 52 1.21 -13.35 20.12
C VAL A 52 2.40 -14.17 19.60
N LYS A 53 3.42 -13.50 19.02
CA LYS A 53 4.67 -14.16 18.61
C LYS A 53 5.47 -14.68 19.81
N LYS A 54 5.49 -13.93 20.91
CA LYS A 54 6.24 -14.28 22.13
C LYS A 54 5.53 -15.34 22.97
N TYR A 55 4.20 -15.29 23.01
CA TYR A 55 3.36 -16.15 23.84
C TYR A 55 2.25 -16.74 22.96
N PRO A 56 2.30 -18.05 22.63
CA PRO A 56 1.26 -18.71 21.87
C PRO A 56 -0.11 -18.54 22.53
N ILE A 57 -1.14 -18.27 21.72
CA ILE A 57 -2.51 -18.15 22.21
C ILE A 57 -2.99 -19.52 22.72
N HIS A 58 -3.57 -19.55 23.90
CA HIS A 58 -4.09 -20.78 24.51
C HIS A 58 -5.18 -21.41 23.61
N PRO A 59 -5.23 -22.75 23.45
CA PRO A 59 -6.18 -23.43 22.55
C PRO A 59 -7.65 -23.02 22.73
N ARG A 60 -8.14 -22.92 23.97
CA ARG A 60 -9.50 -22.41 24.28
C ARG A 60 -9.82 -21.03 23.71
N VAL A 61 -8.83 -20.13 23.61
CA VAL A 61 -9.04 -18.80 23.01
C VAL A 61 -9.06 -18.89 21.48
N LEU A 62 -8.26 -19.78 20.90
CA LEU A 62 -8.31 -20.06 19.46
C LEU A 62 -9.68 -20.62 19.05
N GLU A 63 -10.26 -21.51 19.84
CA GLU A 63 -11.61 -22.04 19.61
C GLU A 63 -12.68 -20.93 19.59
N VAL A 64 -12.60 -19.96 20.51
CA VAL A 64 -13.49 -18.79 20.51
C VAL A 64 -13.28 -17.89 19.29
N ILE A 65 -12.02 -17.69 18.88
CA ILE A 65 -11.69 -16.93 17.66
C ILE A 65 -12.23 -17.63 16.41
N GLU A 66 -12.19 -18.97 16.39
CA GLU A 66 -12.73 -19.78 15.30
C GLU A 66 -14.26 -19.73 15.25
N LEU A 67 -14.92 -19.91 16.39
CA LEU A 67 -16.39 -19.79 16.49
C LEU A 67 -16.92 -18.40 16.14
N SER A 68 -16.11 -17.35 16.33
CA SER A 68 -16.49 -15.98 15.92
C SER A 68 -16.27 -15.70 14.44
N GLY A 69 -15.70 -16.64 13.67
CA GLY A 69 -15.36 -16.44 12.26
C GLY A 69 -14.10 -15.59 12.04
N LEU A 70 -13.44 -15.14 13.11
CA LEU A 70 -12.26 -14.26 13.05
C LEU A 70 -10.93 -15.01 12.91
N TYR A 71 -10.97 -16.34 12.77
CA TYR A 71 -9.76 -17.14 12.58
C TYR A 71 -8.94 -16.71 11.36
N GLY A 72 -9.60 -16.32 10.27
CA GLY A 72 -8.92 -15.76 9.09
C GLY A 72 -8.10 -14.50 9.41
N VAL A 73 -8.64 -13.60 10.24
CA VAL A 73 -7.95 -12.39 10.69
C VAL A 73 -6.75 -12.74 11.58
N TYR A 74 -6.92 -13.68 12.51
CA TYR A 74 -5.82 -14.17 13.34
C TYR A 74 -4.69 -14.78 12.49
N ARG A 75 -5.04 -15.63 11.51
CA ARG A 75 -4.10 -16.29 10.59
C ARG A 75 -3.38 -15.32 9.66
N SER A 76 -4.02 -14.21 9.32
CA SER A 76 -3.44 -13.15 8.49
C SER A 76 -2.27 -12.42 9.17
N ASN A 77 -2.09 -12.61 10.49
CA ASN A 77 -0.99 -12.08 11.28
C ASN A 77 -0.85 -10.55 11.15
N ARG A 78 0.31 -10.00 11.52
CA ARG A 78 0.64 -8.59 11.31
C ARG A 78 0.91 -8.32 9.83
N SER A 79 -0.09 -7.81 9.11
CA SER A 79 0.11 -7.34 7.74
C SER A 79 1.15 -6.21 7.69
N ILE A 80 2.16 -6.38 6.85
CA ILE A 80 3.13 -5.33 6.54
C ILE A 80 2.40 -4.28 5.71
N ILE A 81 2.36 -3.05 6.21
CA ILE A 81 1.82 -1.91 5.47
C ILE A 81 2.97 -1.22 4.77
N ASP A 82 2.95 -1.22 3.44
CA ASP A 82 3.87 -0.43 2.64
C ASP A 82 3.46 1.05 2.70
N ARG A 83 4.04 1.76 3.67
CA ARG A 83 3.78 3.19 3.91
C ARG A 83 4.16 4.04 2.71
N SER A 84 5.21 3.63 2.01
CA SER A 84 5.79 4.32 0.87
C SER A 84 4.85 4.24 -0.33
N LEU A 85 4.33 3.04 -0.59
CA LEU A 85 3.30 2.84 -1.59
C LEU A 85 2.04 3.64 -1.25
N ILE A 86 1.51 3.51 -0.03
CA ILE A 86 0.31 4.25 0.39
C ILE A 86 0.47 5.75 0.17
N THR A 87 1.62 6.30 0.53
CA THR A 87 1.76 7.76 0.48
C THR A 87 2.05 8.25 -0.94
N SER A 88 2.66 7.43 -1.78
CA SER A 88 2.71 7.71 -3.22
C SER A 88 1.33 7.74 -3.83
N LEU A 89 0.44 6.84 -3.41
CA LEU A 89 -0.95 6.83 -3.85
C LEU A 89 -1.68 8.08 -3.34
N VAL A 90 -1.51 8.44 -2.07
CA VAL A 90 -2.12 9.66 -1.49
C VAL A 90 -1.66 10.92 -2.21
N GLU A 91 -0.38 11.05 -2.57
CA GLU A 91 0.10 12.22 -3.33
C GLU A 91 -0.37 12.22 -4.80
N ARG A 92 -0.68 11.06 -5.37
CA ARG A 92 -1.27 10.91 -6.73
C ARG A 92 -2.79 11.00 -6.76
N TRP A 93 -3.44 11.15 -5.60
CA TRP A 93 -4.88 11.26 -5.49
C TRP A 93 -5.35 12.63 -5.99
N HIS A 94 -6.24 12.63 -6.98
CA HIS A 94 -6.91 13.83 -7.44
C HIS A 94 -8.30 13.94 -6.79
N PRO A 95 -8.50 14.85 -5.81
CA PRO A 95 -9.72 14.87 -5.01
C PRO A 95 -10.96 15.30 -5.79
N GLU A 96 -10.82 16.05 -6.89
CA GLU A 96 -11.97 16.51 -7.68
C GLU A 96 -12.60 15.37 -8.49
N THR A 97 -11.78 14.49 -9.05
CA THR A 97 -12.21 13.38 -9.92
C THR A 97 -12.26 12.04 -9.18
N HIS A 98 -11.72 11.97 -7.97
CA HIS A 98 -11.61 10.75 -7.16
C HIS A 98 -10.81 9.64 -7.89
N THR A 99 -9.76 10.06 -8.61
CA THR A 99 -8.91 9.18 -9.42
C THR A 99 -7.45 9.28 -9.01
N PHE A 100 -6.72 8.18 -9.15
CA PHE A 100 -5.26 8.14 -9.14
C PHE A 100 -4.74 8.26 -10.56
N HIS A 101 -3.70 9.05 -10.75
CA HIS A 101 -3.02 9.17 -12.04
C HIS A 101 -1.73 8.35 -12.04
N PHE A 102 -1.67 7.36 -12.94
CA PHE A 102 -0.49 6.51 -13.16
C PHE A 102 0.03 6.67 -14.59
N THR A 103 1.20 6.07 -14.82
CA THR A 103 1.84 6.04 -16.14
C THR A 103 1.04 5.21 -17.15
N THR A 104 0.30 4.23 -16.64
CA THR A 104 -0.56 3.31 -17.39
C THR A 104 -1.98 3.84 -17.60
N GLY A 105 -2.31 5.01 -17.05
CA GLY A 105 -3.65 5.62 -17.11
C GLY A 105 -4.19 6.01 -15.74
N GLU A 106 -5.50 6.24 -15.69
CA GLU A 106 -6.22 6.59 -14.46
C GLU A 106 -6.79 5.34 -13.79
N ALA A 107 -6.81 5.34 -12.45
CA ALA A 107 -7.51 4.32 -11.68
C ALA A 107 -8.46 4.98 -10.68
N THR A 108 -9.66 4.43 -10.55
CA THR A 108 -10.67 4.87 -9.59
C THR A 108 -10.89 3.76 -8.58
N ILE A 109 -11.00 4.08 -7.28
CA ILE A 109 -11.51 3.13 -6.29
C ILE A 109 -13.03 3.19 -6.34
N THR A 110 -13.68 2.08 -6.69
CA THR A 110 -15.13 1.97 -6.65
C THR A 110 -15.58 1.35 -5.33
N LEU A 111 -16.85 1.54 -4.95
CA LEU A 111 -17.41 0.86 -3.78
C LEU A 111 -17.41 -0.66 -3.92
N GLN A 112 -17.48 -1.16 -5.16
CA GLN A 112 -17.40 -2.59 -5.45
C GLN A 112 -16.03 -3.17 -5.08
N ASP A 113 -14.96 -2.39 -5.19
CA ASP A 113 -13.62 -2.79 -4.75
C ASP A 113 -13.48 -2.83 -3.22
N VAL A 114 -14.36 -2.12 -2.50
CA VAL A 114 -14.39 -2.08 -1.03
C VAL A 114 -15.29 -3.18 -0.45
N GLU A 115 -16.29 -3.63 -1.20
CA GLU A 115 -17.26 -4.66 -0.78
C GLU A 115 -16.64 -6.08 -0.69
N VAL A 116 -15.46 -6.30 -1.26
CA VAL A 116 -14.79 -7.63 -1.32
C VAL A 116 -13.88 -7.91 -0.11
N LEU A 117 -13.90 -7.08 0.95
CA LEU A 117 -13.07 -7.26 2.15
C LEU A 117 -13.80 -7.95 3.31
#